data_AF-P92913-F1
#
_entry.id   AF-P92913-F1
#
_cell.length_a   1.000
_cell.length_b   1.000
_cell.length_c   1.000
_cell.angle_alpha   90.00
_cell.angle_beta   90.00
_cell.angle_gamma   90.00
#
_symmetry.space_group_name_H-M   'P 1'
#
loop_
_entity.id
_entity.type
_entity.pdbx_description
1 polymer ?
#
loop_
_entity_poly.entity_id
_entity_poly.type
_entity_poly.pdbx_seq_one_letter_code
_entity_poly.pdbx_strand_id
1 'polypeptide(L)'
;WMNDPDGPLYYKGWYHFFYQYNPEGAVWGNIAWGHAVSRDLVHWTHLPLAMVPDQWYDINGVWTGSATILPDGQIVMLYTGATSESVQVQNLAVPADQSDTLLLRWKKSEANPILVPPPGIGDKDFRDPTTAWYEPSDDTWRIVIGSKDSSHSGIAIVYSTKDFINYKLIPGILHAVERVGMWECVDL
;
A
#
# COMPACT_ATOMS: atom_id res chain seq x y z
N TRP A 1 3.25 -13.72 -13.73
CA TRP A 1 4.51 -13.22 -13.10
C TRP A 1 4.18 -12.80 -11.67
N MET A 2 5.09 -12.94 -10.71
CA MET A 2 4.91 -12.52 -9.31
C MET A 2 6.14 -11.76 -8.82
N ASN A 3 5.96 -10.70 -8.04
CA ASN A 3 7.04 -10.03 -7.29
C ASN A 3 6.64 -9.76 -5.82
N ASP A 4 6.39 -8.50 -5.46
CA ASP A 4 6.39 -8.02 -4.08
C ASP A 4 5.28 -8.68 -3.26
N PRO A 5 5.55 -9.00 -1.99
CA PRO A 5 4.51 -9.35 -1.03
C PRO A 5 3.70 -8.10 -0.66
N ASP A 6 2.38 -8.21 -0.71
CA ASP A 6 1.47 -7.11 -0.47
C ASP A 6 0.60 -7.38 0.76
N GLY A 7 0.44 -6.38 1.62
CA GLY A 7 -0.49 -6.35 2.74
C GLY A 7 -0.66 -7.65 3.54
N PRO A 8 0.41 -8.34 3.97
CA PRO A 8 0.27 -9.58 4.73
C PRO A 8 -0.47 -9.31 6.04
N LEU A 9 -1.50 -10.09 6.36
CA LEU A 9 -2.19 -9.97 7.64
C LEU A 9 -2.75 -11.30 8.14
N TYR A 10 -2.98 -11.39 9.46
CA TYR A 10 -3.75 -12.46 10.06
C TYR A 10 -5.16 -11.96 10.41
N TYR A 11 -6.18 -12.59 9.85
CA TYR A 11 -7.57 -12.18 10.01
C TYR A 11 -8.47 -13.37 10.29
N LYS A 12 -9.19 -13.33 11.42
CA LYS A 12 -10.22 -14.31 11.80
C LYS A 12 -9.83 -15.78 11.57
N GLY A 13 -8.58 -16.12 11.90
CA GLY A 13 -8.08 -17.49 11.80
C GLY A 13 -7.28 -17.81 10.53
N TRP A 14 -7.19 -16.90 9.57
CA TRP A 14 -6.46 -17.09 8.32
C TRP A 14 -5.29 -16.12 8.24
N TYR A 15 -4.15 -16.62 7.77
CA TYR A 15 -3.10 -15.78 7.21
C TYR A 15 -3.47 -15.43 5.78
N HIS A 16 -3.45 -14.14 5.45
CA HIS A 16 -3.65 -13.61 4.11
C HIS A 16 -2.32 -13.15 3.56
N PHE A 17 -2.05 -13.53 2.32
CA PHE A 17 -0.90 -13.09 1.56
C PHE A 17 -1.39 -12.56 0.22
N PHE A 18 -1.19 -11.27 0.00
CA PHE A 18 -1.38 -10.66 -1.30
C PHE A 18 -0.01 -10.50 -1.96
N TYR A 19 0.02 -10.35 -3.27
CA TYR A 19 1.26 -10.20 -4.01
C TYR A 19 1.02 -9.59 -5.38
N GLN A 20 1.98 -8.81 -5.86
CA GLN A 20 1.92 -8.25 -7.20
C GLN A 20 1.92 -9.39 -8.21
N TYR A 21 0.96 -9.35 -9.13
CA TYR A 21 0.71 -10.41 -10.08
C TYR A 21 0.37 -9.83 -11.45
N ASN A 22 1.03 -10.35 -12.50
CA ASN A 22 0.61 -10.14 -13.88
C ASN A 22 -0.28 -11.33 -14.31
N PRO A 23 -1.60 -11.14 -14.51
CA PRO A 23 -2.50 -12.21 -14.92
C PRO A 23 -2.34 -12.62 -16.39
N GLU A 24 -1.65 -11.81 -17.21
CA GLU A 24 -1.56 -12.00 -18.66
C GLU A 24 -0.15 -12.35 -19.13
N GLY A 25 0.83 -12.42 -18.24
CA GLY A 25 2.23 -12.52 -18.64
C GLY A 25 3.18 -13.16 -17.63
N ALA A 26 4.29 -13.67 -18.16
CA ALA A 26 5.41 -14.19 -17.39
C ALA A 26 6.51 -13.12 -17.13
N VAL A 27 6.21 -11.84 -17.39
CA VAL A 27 7.07 -10.68 -17.14
C VAL A 27 6.30 -9.61 -16.36
N TRP A 28 7.02 -8.63 -15.80
CA TRP A 28 6.39 -7.49 -15.12
C TRP A 28 5.51 -6.67 -16.08
N GLY A 29 4.33 -6.25 -15.60
CA GLY A 29 3.31 -5.51 -16.36
C GLY A 29 1.89 -5.87 -15.90
N ASN A 30 0.89 -5.04 -16.22
CA ASN A 30 -0.53 -5.25 -15.87
C ASN A 30 -0.74 -5.67 -14.40
N ILE A 31 -0.04 -5.00 -13.49
CA ILE A 31 0.07 -5.42 -12.09
C ILE A 31 -1.28 -5.28 -11.38
N ALA A 32 -1.73 -6.40 -10.84
CA ALA A 32 -2.87 -6.56 -9.93
C ALA A 32 -2.38 -7.25 -8.65
N TRP A 33 -3.22 -7.32 -7.62
CA TRP A 33 -2.93 -8.10 -6.41
C TRP A 33 -3.55 -9.49 -6.52
N GLY A 34 -2.69 -10.50 -6.60
CA GLY A 34 -3.05 -11.88 -6.30
C GLY A 34 -3.38 -12.06 -4.81
N HIS A 35 -4.07 -13.14 -4.47
CA HIS A 35 -4.50 -13.41 -3.10
C HIS A 35 -4.43 -14.89 -2.79
N ALA A 36 -3.77 -15.24 -1.70
CA ALA A 36 -3.79 -16.58 -1.14
C ALA A 36 -4.01 -16.54 0.38
N VAL A 37 -4.59 -17.61 0.91
CA VAL A 37 -4.78 -17.79 2.36
C VAL A 37 -4.17 -19.09 2.85
N SER A 38 -3.76 -19.10 4.13
CA SER A 38 -3.22 -20.26 4.81
C SER A 38 -3.64 -20.30 6.28
N ARG A 39 -3.66 -21.49 6.88
CA ARG A 39 -3.80 -21.67 8.33
C ARG A 39 -2.46 -21.80 9.06
N ASP A 40 -1.37 -22.05 8.32
CA ASP A 40 -0.07 -22.43 8.88
C ASP A 40 1.12 -21.75 8.20
N LEU A 41 0.88 -20.80 7.29
CA LEU A 41 1.87 -20.09 6.47
C LEU A 41 2.66 -20.99 5.50
N VAL A 42 2.28 -22.26 5.35
CA VAL A 42 2.97 -23.24 4.50
C VAL A 42 2.05 -23.74 3.40
N HIS A 43 0.83 -24.15 3.74
CA HIS A 43 -0.16 -24.67 2.79
C HIS A 43 -1.09 -23.53 2.36
N TRP A 44 -0.94 -23.09 1.12
CA TRP A 44 -1.65 -21.93 0.57
C TRP A 44 -2.78 -22.35 -0.37
N THR A 45 -3.93 -21.70 -0.22
CA THR A 45 -5.06 -21.79 -1.17
C THR A 45 -5.18 -20.47 -1.90
N HIS A 46 -5.03 -20.50 -3.24
CA HIS A 46 -5.22 -19.33 -4.08
C HIS A 46 -6.71 -18.95 -4.15
N LEU A 47 -6.96 -17.65 -4.07
CA LEU A 47 -8.27 -17.01 -4.18
C LEU A 47 -8.31 -16.13 -5.44
N PRO A 48 -9.48 -15.59 -5.83
CA PRO A 48 -9.57 -14.60 -6.90
C PRO A 48 -8.67 -13.38 -6.64
N LEU A 49 -8.37 -12.61 -7.70
CA LEU A 49 -7.63 -11.34 -7.56
C LEU A 49 -8.34 -10.41 -6.58
N ALA A 50 -7.58 -9.81 -5.67
CA ALA A 50 -8.12 -8.95 -4.62
C ALA A 50 -8.33 -7.51 -5.11
N MET A 51 -7.36 -6.97 -5.84
CA MET A 51 -7.39 -5.63 -6.42
C MET A 51 -6.85 -5.66 -7.84
N VAL A 52 -7.55 -5.00 -8.77
CA VAL A 52 -7.21 -4.94 -10.20
C VAL A 52 -7.15 -3.49 -10.67
N PRO A 53 -6.39 -3.14 -11.71
CA PRO A 53 -6.39 -1.79 -12.28
C PRO A 53 -7.74 -1.52 -12.96
N ASP A 54 -8.59 -0.69 -12.34
CA ASP A 54 -9.96 -0.44 -12.80
C ASP A 54 -10.43 1.00 -12.55
N GLN A 55 -9.57 1.87 -12.03
CA GLN A 55 -9.83 3.29 -11.81
C GLN A 55 -8.74 4.15 -12.42
N TRP A 56 -9.04 5.42 -12.70
CA TRP A 56 -8.08 6.35 -13.34
C TRP A 56 -6.77 6.51 -12.56
N TYR A 57 -6.82 6.42 -11.23
CA TYR A 57 -5.68 6.59 -10.34
C TYR A 57 -4.77 5.36 -10.22
N ASP A 58 -5.20 4.21 -10.75
CA ASP A 58 -4.42 2.96 -10.75
C ASP A 58 -4.48 2.22 -12.09
N ILE A 59 -4.88 2.91 -13.16
CA ILE A 59 -5.16 2.30 -14.47
C ILE A 59 -3.92 1.62 -15.08
N ASN A 60 -2.71 2.07 -14.72
CA ASN A 60 -1.45 1.46 -15.15
C ASN A 60 -0.90 0.45 -14.13
N GLY A 61 -1.58 0.21 -13.01
CA GLY A 61 -1.26 -0.86 -12.06
C GLY A 61 -1.63 -0.53 -10.62
N VAL A 62 -1.93 -1.60 -9.88
CA VAL A 62 -2.13 -1.61 -8.42
C VAL A 62 -0.85 -2.18 -7.80
N TRP A 63 0.04 -1.30 -7.36
CA TRP A 63 1.39 -1.64 -6.86
C TRP A 63 1.38 -1.91 -5.35
N THR A 64 2.57 -2.05 -4.77
CA THR A 64 2.82 -2.51 -3.41
C THR A 64 2.13 -1.65 -2.36
N GLY A 65 1.77 -2.29 -1.26
CA GLY A 65 1.02 -1.69 -0.18
C GLY A 65 0.97 -2.55 1.07
N SER A 66 0.41 -1.98 2.12
CA SER A 66 0.38 -2.59 3.45
C SER A 66 -1.02 -2.57 4.07
N ALA A 67 -1.29 -3.58 4.89
CA ALA A 67 -2.52 -3.69 5.65
C ALA A 67 -2.35 -3.13 7.06
N THR A 68 -3.33 -2.39 7.56
CA THR A 68 -3.43 -2.03 8.98
C THR A 68 -4.74 -2.56 9.56
N ILE A 69 -4.67 -3.24 10.71
CA ILE A 69 -5.85 -3.64 11.48
C ILE A 69 -6.08 -2.58 12.55
N LEU A 70 -7.24 -1.93 12.51
CA LEU A 70 -7.65 -0.92 13.48
C LEU A 70 -8.10 -1.58 14.80
N PRO A 71 -8.13 -0.83 15.92
CA PRO A 71 -8.51 -1.37 17.22
C PRO A 71 -9.92 -1.98 17.28
N ASP A 72 -10.84 -1.52 16.43
CA ASP A 72 -12.20 -2.07 16.30
C ASP A 72 -12.27 -3.30 15.37
N GLY A 73 -11.13 -3.74 14.84
CA GLY A 73 -11.00 -4.88 13.95
C GLY A 73 -11.29 -4.57 12.48
N GLN A 74 -11.55 -3.31 12.11
CA GLN A 74 -11.61 -2.90 10.70
C GLN A 74 -10.23 -3.04 10.04
N ILE A 75 -10.21 -3.36 8.75
CA ILE A 75 -8.97 -3.42 7.95
C ILE A 75 -8.95 -2.26 6.99
N VAL A 76 -7.82 -1.57 6.93
CA VAL A 76 -7.51 -0.59 5.90
C VAL A 76 -6.29 -1.07 5.13
N MET A 77 -6.37 -1.01 3.81
CA MET A 77 -5.27 -1.35 2.90
C MET A 77 -4.84 -0.07 2.19
N LEU A 78 -3.58 0.30 2.37
CA LEU A 78 -2.96 1.39 1.63
C LEU A 78 -2.10 0.78 0.54
N TYR A 79 -2.18 1.31 -0.68
CA TYR A 79 -1.39 0.83 -1.81
C TYR A 79 -1.05 1.97 -2.76
N THR A 80 -0.02 1.77 -3.57
CA THR A 80 0.34 2.70 -4.64
C THR A 80 -0.42 2.38 -5.93
N GLY A 81 -1.09 3.36 -6.53
CA GLY A 81 -1.60 3.29 -7.89
C GLY A 81 -0.70 4.03 -8.86
N ALA A 82 -0.61 3.52 -10.09
CA ALA A 82 0.01 4.22 -11.21
C ALA A 82 -1.07 4.82 -12.14
N THR A 83 -1.09 6.15 -12.29
CA THR A 83 -2.01 6.83 -13.22
C THR A 83 -1.61 6.60 -14.68
N SER A 84 -2.43 7.05 -15.64
CA SER A 84 -2.13 7.02 -17.08
C SER A 84 -0.82 7.73 -17.45
N GLU A 85 -0.47 8.79 -16.73
CA GLU A 85 0.79 9.56 -16.88
C GLU A 85 1.96 8.92 -16.12
N SER A 86 1.73 7.75 -15.51
CA SER A 86 2.68 7.04 -14.65
C SER A 86 3.05 7.82 -13.38
N VAL A 87 2.14 8.65 -12.86
CA VAL A 87 2.29 9.27 -11.54
C VAL A 87 1.96 8.22 -10.48
N GLN A 88 2.80 8.10 -9.45
CA GLN A 88 2.59 7.23 -8.31
C GLN A 88 1.79 7.99 -7.25
N VAL A 89 0.62 7.47 -6.91
CA VAL A 89 -0.31 8.05 -5.94
C VAL A 89 -0.71 7.00 -4.91
N GLN A 90 -1.08 7.40 -3.70
CA GLN A 90 -1.51 6.44 -2.68
C GLN A 90 -3.01 6.38 -2.58
N ASN A 91 -3.52 5.17 -2.43
CA ASN A 91 -4.92 4.83 -2.48
C ASN A 91 -5.30 4.00 -1.27
N LEU A 92 -6.57 4.11 -0.88
CA LEU A 92 -7.21 3.34 0.19
C LEU A 92 -8.16 2.30 -0.41
N ALA A 93 -8.10 1.07 0.12
CA ALA A 93 -9.10 0.05 -0.06
C ALA A 93 -9.48 -0.57 1.29
N VAL A 94 -10.72 -1.07 1.38
CA VAL A 94 -11.24 -1.77 2.56
C VAL A 94 -11.97 -3.04 2.12
N PRO A 95 -12.11 -4.07 2.97
CA PRO A 95 -12.97 -5.21 2.66
C PRO A 95 -14.40 -4.76 2.34
N ALA A 96 -15.00 -5.30 1.29
CA ALA A 96 -16.39 -5.02 0.95
C ALA A 96 -17.38 -5.63 1.96
N ASP A 97 -16.92 -6.65 2.70
CA ASP A 97 -17.65 -7.30 3.78
C ASP A 97 -16.67 -7.69 4.90
N GLN A 98 -16.70 -6.98 6.03
CA GLN A 98 -15.85 -7.26 7.18
C GLN A 98 -16.22 -8.59 7.86
N SER A 99 -17.36 -9.21 7.57
CA SER A 99 -17.71 -10.51 8.12
C SER A 99 -17.05 -11.68 7.37
N ASP A 100 -16.66 -11.46 6.10
CA ASP A 100 -16.00 -12.46 5.27
C ASP A 100 -14.58 -12.75 5.77
N THR A 101 -14.38 -13.93 6.33
CA THR A 101 -13.07 -14.35 6.84
C THR A 101 -12.03 -14.55 5.74
N LEU A 102 -12.46 -14.73 4.48
CA LEU A 102 -11.57 -14.92 3.34
C LEU A 102 -11.26 -13.62 2.61
N LEU A 103 -11.91 -12.50 2.94
CA LEU A 103 -11.66 -11.17 2.37
C LEU A 103 -11.64 -11.18 0.82
N LEU A 104 -12.66 -11.82 0.21
CA LEU A 104 -12.67 -12.08 -1.23
C LEU A 104 -12.92 -10.84 -2.09
N ARG A 105 -13.48 -9.78 -1.51
CA ARG A 105 -13.86 -8.56 -2.23
C ARG A 105 -13.41 -7.33 -1.49
N TRP A 106 -12.87 -6.39 -2.24
CA TRP A 106 -12.36 -5.12 -1.74
C TRP A 106 -13.10 -3.96 -2.41
N LYS A 107 -13.37 -2.90 -1.64
CA LYS A 107 -13.90 -1.63 -2.13
C LYS A 107 -12.79 -0.59 -2.06
N LYS A 108 -12.43 0.01 -3.19
CA LYS A 108 -11.56 1.18 -3.24
C LYS A 108 -12.34 2.42 -2.79
N SER A 109 -11.68 3.31 -2.06
CA SER A 109 -12.29 4.56 -1.58
C SER A 109 -12.66 5.47 -2.74
N GLU A 110 -13.81 6.15 -2.61
CA GLU A 110 -14.23 7.21 -3.55
C GLU A 110 -13.37 8.48 -3.40
N ALA A 111 -12.63 8.60 -2.29
CA ALA A 111 -11.69 9.69 -2.06
C ALA A 111 -10.32 9.47 -2.72
N ASN A 112 -10.12 8.34 -3.41
CA ASN A 112 -8.83 8.04 -4.04
C ASN A 112 -8.53 8.98 -5.24
N PRO A 113 -7.25 9.38 -5.41
CA PRO A 113 -6.11 9.09 -4.52
C PRO A 113 -6.14 9.97 -3.26
N ILE A 114 -5.78 9.37 -2.12
CA ILE A 114 -5.73 10.03 -0.81
C ILE A 114 -4.41 10.79 -0.57
N LEU A 115 -3.35 10.45 -1.31
CA LEU A 115 -2.08 11.15 -1.31
C LEU A 115 -1.49 11.20 -2.72
N VAL A 116 -0.91 12.34 -3.06
CA VAL A 116 -0.14 12.57 -4.28
C VAL A 116 1.29 12.98 -3.90
N PRO A 117 2.28 12.87 -4.82
CA PRO A 117 3.65 13.28 -4.54
C PRO A 117 3.70 14.73 -4.00
N PRO A 118 4.32 14.97 -2.83
CA PRO A 118 4.46 16.32 -2.29
C PRO A 118 5.51 17.13 -3.07
N PRO A 119 5.54 18.46 -2.92
CA PRO A 119 6.56 19.30 -3.55
C PRO A 119 7.99 18.80 -3.25
N GLY A 120 8.82 18.70 -4.28
CA GLY A 120 10.21 18.23 -4.18
C GLY A 120 10.38 16.72 -4.35
N ILE A 121 9.29 15.96 -4.42
CA ILE A 121 9.29 14.52 -4.74
C ILE A 121 8.84 14.32 -6.18
N GLY A 122 9.55 13.48 -6.92
CA GLY A 122 9.22 13.18 -8.31
C GLY A 122 7.97 12.30 -8.44
N ASP A 123 7.25 12.46 -9.55
CA ASP A 123 6.02 11.71 -9.84
C ASP A 123 6.20 10.18 -9.84
N LYS A 124 7.44 9.70 -10.01
CA LYS A 124 7.78 8.27 -10.07
C LYS A 124 8.60 7.79 -8.87
N ASP A 125 8.66 8.59 -7.82
CA ASP A 125 9.51 8.37 -6.65
C ASP A 125 8.68 8.44 -5.35
N PHE A 126 7.41 8.00 -5.37
CA PHE A 126 6.50 8.10 -4.23
C PHE A 126 5.61 6.85 -4.12
N ARG A 127 6.08 5.80 -3.44
CA ARG A 127 5.39 4.51 -3.40
C ARG A 127 5.65 3.69 -2.14
N ASP A 128 4.89 2.61 -2.02
CA ASP A 128 5.01 1.56 -1.02
C ASP A 128 4.67 2.07 0.41
N PRO A 129 3.42 2.46 0.67
CA PRO A 129 3.00 2.91 1.99
C PRO A 129 3.09 1.76 3.01
N THR A 130 3.67 2.05 4.17
CA THR A 130 3.85 1.07 5.25
C THR A 130 2.54 0.73 5.97
N THR A 131 2.59 -0.34 6.77
CA THR A 131 1.60 -0.53 7.84
C THR A 131 1.61 0.70 8.74
N ALA A 132 0.42 1.17 9.12
CA ALA A 132 0.30 2.34 9.96
C ALA A 132 0.50 1.98 11.44
N TRP A 133 1.12 2.88 12.19
CA TRP A 133 1.18 2.79 13.65
C TRP A 133 0.42 3.95 14.30
N TYR A 134 -0.07 3.73 15.50
CA TYR A 134 -0.82 4.74 16.25
C TYR A 134 0.13 5.54 17.15
N GLU A 135 0.00 6.87 17.13
CA GLU A 135 0.73 7.82 17.98
C GLU A 135 -0.21 8.35 19.08
N PRO A 136 -0.09 7.86 20.33
CA PRO A 136 -0.97 8.27 21.41
C PRO A 136 -0.80 9.73 21.84
N SER A 137 0.36 10.34 21.60
CA SER A 137 0.64 11.69 22.09
C SER A 137 -0.23 12.77 21.43
N ASP A 138 -0.74 12.53 20.23
CA ASP A 138 -1.60 13.46 19.50
C ASP A 138 -2.83 12.81 18.85
N ASP A 139 -3.14 11.56 19.21
CA ASP A 139 -4.36 10.84 18.82
C ASP A 139 -4.48 10.73 17.29
N THR A 140 -3.42 10.25 16.65
CA THR A 140 -3.36 10.09 15.20
C THR A 140 -2.57 8.85 14.78
N TRP A 141 -2.83 8.35 13.58
CA TRP A 141 -2.04 7.31 12.93
C TRP A 141 -0.89 7.92 12.14
N ARG A 142 0.12 7.10 11.87
CA ARG A 142 1.31 7.44 11.09
C ARG A 142 1.53 6.40 10.01
N ILE A 143 1.99 6.84 8.84
CA ILE A 143 2.52 5.97 7.79
C ILE A 143 3.87 6.51 7.32
N VAL A 144 4.70 5.63 6.79
CA VAL A 144 5.90 6.01 6.03
C VAL A 144 5.68 5.69 4.56
N ILE A 145 6.26 6.52 3.69
CA ILE A 145 6.37 6.26 2.26
C ILE A 145 7.84 6.44 1.88
N GLY A 146 8.39 5.42 1.22
CA GLY A 146 9.75 5.45 0.68
C GLY A 146 9.84 6.39 -0.52
N SER A 147 10.94 7.13 -0.61
CA SER A 147 11.16 8.10 -1.68
C SER A 147 12.67 8.34 -1.89
N LYS A 148 13.01 9.20 -2.85
CA LYS A 148 14.31 9.88 -2.91
C LYS A 148 14.14 11.40 -3.07
N ASP A 149 15.15 12.15 -2.66
CA ASP A 149 15.23 13.59 -2.93
C ASP A 149 15.92 13.90 -4.28
N SER A 150 15.98 15.18 -4.65
CA SER A 150 16.65 15.64 -5.88
C SER A 150 18.16 15.38 -5.92
N SER A 151 18.76 15.11 -4.76
CA SER A 151 20.19 14.78 -4.63
C SER A 151 20.44 13.26 -4.66
N HIS A 152 19.39 12.46 -4.94
CA HIS A 152 19.43 10.99 -4.91
C HIS A 152 19.75 10.39 -3.52
N SER A 153 19.43 11.11 -2.45
CA SER A 153 19.37 10.52 -1.10
C SER A 153 18.08 9.73 -0.97
N GLY A 154 18.17 8.51 -0.42
CA GLY A 154 16.99 7.74 -0.05
C GLY A 154 16.39 8.33 1.22
N ILE A 155 15.08 8.52 1.23
CA ILE A 155 14.37 9.19 2.31
C ILE A 155 13.09 8.43 2.71
N ALA A 156 12.73 8.55 3.98
CA ALA A 156 11.47 8.05 4.52
C ALA A 156 10.58 9.24 4.93
N ILE A 157 9.46 9.43 4.23
CA ILE A 157 8.52 10.53 4.45
C ILE A 157 7.41 10.08 5.38
N VAL A 158 7.07 10.86 6.41
CA VAL A 158 6.03 10.50 7.38
C VAL A 158 4.78 11.34 7.19
N TYR A 159 3.62 10.69 7.15
CA TYR A 159 2.32 11.35 7.17
C TYR A 159 1.53 10.96 8.42
N SER A 160 0.68 11.89 8.89
CA SER A 160 -0.29 11.65 9.95
C SER A 160 -1.73 11.70 9.46
N THR A 161 -2.62 10.90 10.07
CA THR A 161 -4.06 10.91 9.76
C THR A 161 -4.89 10.55 10.98
N LYS A 162 -6.18 10.94 10.99
CA LYS A 162 -7.18 10.44 11.96
C LYS A 162 -8.18 9.47 11.35
N ASP A 163 -8.33 9.47 10.03
CA ASP A 163 -9.44 8.84 9.32
C ASP A 163 -9.00 8.00 8.11
N PHE A 164 -7.70 7.89 7.85
CA PHE A 164 -7.11 7.21 6.69
C PHE A 164 -7.54 7.76 5.32
N ILE A 165 -8.18 8.93 5.30
CA ILE A 165 -8.60 9.64 4.08
C ILE A 165 -7.82 10.94 3.95
N ASN A 166 -7.71 11.69 5.05
CA ASN A 166 -7.04 12.98 5.10
C ASN A 166 -5.69 12.83 5.80
N TYR A 167 -4.62 13.12 5.06
CA TYR A 167 -3.25 13.03 5.56
C TYR A 167 -2.60 14.40 5.67
N LYS A 168 -1.78 14.57 6.71
CA LYS A 168 -0.89 15.73 6.87
C LYS A 168 0.55 15.26 6.79
N LEU A 169 1.34 15.89 5.93
CA LEU A 169 2.78 15.68 5.92
C LEU A 169 3.37 16.18 7.25
N ILE A 170 4.12 15.33 7.94
CA ILE A 170 4.86 15.74 9.13
C ILE A 170 6.12 16.46 8.67
N PRO A 171 6.42 17.67 9.20
CA PRO A 171 7.62 18.40 8.81
C PRO A 171 8.91 17.59 9.04
N GLY A 172 9.78 17.59 8.03
CA GLY A 172 11.02 16.81 8.03
C GLY A 172 10.86 15.44 7.38
N ILE A 173 11.82 14.56 7.66
CA ILE A 173 11.86 13.18 7.19
C ILE A 173 12.25 12.29 8.37
N LEU A 174 11.79 11.04 8.38
CA LEU A 174 12.12 10.09 9.44
C LEU A 174 13.62 9.76 9.44
N HIS A 175 14.14 9.48 8.25
CA HIS A 175 15.55 9.17 8.04
C HIS A 175 15.96 9.49 6.59
N ALA A 176 17.27 9.69 6.40
CA ALA A 176 17.88 9.81 5.09
C ALA A 176 19.26 9.16 5.07
N VAL A 177 19.61 8.57 3.93
CA VAL A 177 20.99 8.19 3.63
C VAL A 177 21.36 8.73 2.26
N GLU A 178 22.48 9.42 2.17
CA GLU A 178 22.95 10.01 0.92
C GLU A 178 23.36 8.93 -0.09
N ARG A 179 23.11 9.18 -1.38
CA ARG A 179 23.61 8.39 -2.53
C ARG A 179 23.20 6.92 -2.56
N VAL A 180 22.12 6.54 -1.88
CA VAL A 180 21.54 5.19 -1.96
C VAL A 180 20.40 5.09 -2.98
N GLY A 181 19.94 6.22 -3.53
CA GLY A 181 18.84 6.25 -4.49
C GLY A 181 17.48 6.05 -3.83
N MET A 182 16.52 5.52 -4.60
CA MET A 182 15.15 5.30 -4.14
C MET A 182 15.09 4.29 -2.99
N TRP A 183 14.34 4.62 -1.94
CA TRP A 183 13.89 3.62 -0.97
C TRP A 183 12.54 3.08 -1.38
N GLU A 184 12.51 1.79 -1.69
CA GLU A 184 11.27 1.02 -1.94
C GLU A 184 10.97 0.16 -0.71
N CYS A 185 9.70 -0.15 -0.49
CA CYS A 185 9.23 -1.09 0.54
C CYS A 185 9.87 -0.88 1.93
N VAL A 186 9.90 0.39 2.40
CA VAL A 186 10.35 0.72 3.77
C VAL A 186 9.46 0.01 4.80
N ASP A 187 10.00 -0.37 5.95
CA ASP A 187 9.24 -0.94 7.08
C ASP A 187 9.87 -0.53 8.42
N LEU A 188 9.10 -0.48 9.52
CA LEU A 188 9.55 -0.02 10.85
C LEU A 188 8.86 -0.68 12.05
#